data_AF-A0A4Y2KGM4-F1
#
_entry.id   AF-A0A4Y2KGM4-F1
#
_cell.length_a   1.000
_cell.length_b   1.000
_cell.length_c   1.000
_cell.angle_alpha   90.00
_cell.angle_beta   90.00
_cell.angle_gamma   90.00
#
_symmetry.space_group_name_H-M   'P 1'
#
loop_
_entity.id
_entity.type
_entity.pdbx_description
1 polymer ?
#
loop_
_entity_poly.entity_id
_entity_poly.type
_entity_poly.pdbx_seq_one_letter_code
_entity_poly.pdbx_strand_id
1 'polypeptide(L)'
;MVRTVKTALRKTLGKSCLTVEQLLTVLIEIEGMINSRPITYVGSDTEEPTALTPAHFLLGKRITSLLSVRLRLDSNLSSRKCLIKSFNYRERLMRPFWTRWKNE
;
A
#
# COMPACT_ATOMS: atom_id res chain seq x y z
N MET A 1 13.48 8.17 1.99
CA MET A 1 12.06 7.75 2.11
C MET A 1 11.13 8.63 1.28
N VAL A 2 10.87 9.91 1.64
CA VAL A 2 9.90 10.77 0.91
C VAL A 2 10.23 10.94 -0.59
N ARG A 3 11.51 11.19 -0.92
CA ARG A 3 11.95 11.33 -2.33
C ARG A 3 11.74 10.05 -3.14
N THR A 4 12.07 8.90 -2.57
CA THR A 4 11.91 7.58 -3.21
C THR A 4 10.44 7.30 -3.51
N VAL A 5 9.57 7.50 -2.52
CA VAL A 5 8.11 7.27 -2.66
C VAL A 5 7.51 8.19 -3.73
N LYS A 6 7.82 9.49 -3.70
CA LYS A 6 7.36 10.44 -4.73
C LYS A 6 7.85 10.06 -6.13
N THR A 7 9.09 9.57 -6.24
CA THR A 7 9.67 9.17 -7.52
C THR A 7 9.02 7.90 -8.06
N ALA A 8 8.85 6.88 -7.23
CA ALA A 8 8.16 5.64 -7.58
C ALA A 8 6.70 5.90 -7.96
N LEU A 9 5.99 6.73 -7.20
CA LEU A 9 4.61 7.14 -7.50
C LEU A 9 4.53 7.84 -8.86
N ARG A 10 5.39 8.83 -9.11
CA ARG A 10 5.41 9.56 -10.39
C ARG A 10 5.72 8.66 -11.59
N LYS A 11 6.67 7.73 -11.44
CA LYS A 11 7.02 6.74 -12.48
C LYS A 11 5.91 5.70 -12.72
N THR A 12 5.11 5.40 -11.71
CA THR A 12 4.04 4.40 -11.79
C THR A 12 2.76 5.00 -12.35
N LEU A 13 2.35 6.16 -11.84
CA LEU A 13 1.15 6.85 -12.30
C LEU A 13 1.37 7.49 -13.68
N GLY A 14 2.57 8.00 -13.98
CA GLY A 14 2.86 8.61 -15.27
C GLY A 14 1.84 9.70 -15.64
N LYS A 15 1.05 9.47 -16.68
CA LYS A 15 -0.04 10.35 -17.17
C LYS A 15 -1.45 9.83 -16.85
N SER A 16 -1.60 8.91 -15.91
CA SER A 16 -2.92 8.38 -15.54
C SER A 16 -3.76 9.44 -14.83
N CYS A 17 -4.99 9.62 -15.29
CA CYS A 17 -5.99 10.48 -14.65
C CYS A 17 -6.81 9.63 -13.66
N LEU A 18 -6.57 9.84 -12.38
CA LEU A 18 -7.28 9.19 -11.27
C LEU A 18 -8.30 10.15 -10.68
N THR A 19 -9.45 9.63 -10.24
CA THR A 19 -10.34 10.41 -9.37
C THR A 19 -9.68 10.59 -8.00
N VAL A 20 -10.16 11.57 -7.21
CA VAL A 20 -9.66 11.81 -5.84
C VAL A 20 -9.73 10.54 -5.00
N GLU A 21 -10.84 9.79 -5.09
CA GLU A 21 -11.05 8.54 -4.37
C GLU A 21 -10.06 7.44 -4.78
N GLN A 22 -9.83 7.30 -6.10
CA GLN A 22 -8.88 6.32 -6.63
C GLN A 22 -7.46 6.65 -6.22
N LEU A 23 -7.08 7.94 -6.27
CA LEU A 23 -5.78 8.40 -5.83
C LEU A 23 -5.59 8.18 -4.33
N LEU A 24 -6.59 8.52 -3.51
CA LEU A 24 -6.55 8.33 -2.06
C LEU A 24 -6.36 6.84 -1.72
N THR A 25 -7.10 5.95 -2.38
CA THR A 25 -6.98 4.50 -2.19
C THR A 25 -5.57 4.01 -2.53
N VAL A 26 -5.01 4.44 -3.66
CA VAL A 26 -3.65 4.08 -4.07
C VAL A 26 -2.61 4.59 -3.05
N LEU A 27 -2.77 5.82 -2.54
CA LEU A 27 -1.86 6.39 -1.55
C LEU A 27 -1.91 5.64 -0.22
N ILE A 28 -3.10 5.25 0.25
CA ILE A 28 -3.26 4.45 1.47
C ILE A 28 -2.55 3.09 1.33
N GLU A 29 -2.67 2.44 0.18
CA GLU A 29 -2.00 1.15 -0.06
C GLU A 29 -0.48 1.31 -0.09
N ILE A 30 0.02 2.38 -0.70
CA ILE A 30 1.44 2.71 -0.73
C ILE A 30 1.97 2.99 0.68
N GLU A 31 1.24 3.76 1.48
CA GLU A 31 1.56 4.03 2.88
C GLU A 31 1.67 2.72 3.68
N GLY A 32 0.68 1.84 3.57
CA GLY A 32 0.67 0.54 4.22
C GLY A 32 1.89 -0.31 3.82
N MET A 33 2.24 -0.32 2.55
CA MET A 33 3.42 -1.03 2.04
C MET A 33 4.74 -0.47 2.57
N ILE A 34 4.90 0.85 2.62
CA ILE A 34 6.10 1.49 3.17
C ILE A 34 6.24 1.15 4.65
N ASN A 35 5.14 1.28 5.40
CA ASN A 35 5.12 1.05 6.84
C ASN A 35 5.28 -0.44 7.21
N SER A 36 5.03 -1.35 6.28
CA SER A 36 5.23 -2.79 6.45
C SER A 36 6.60 -3.30 5.99
N ARG A 37 7.43 -2.45 5.36
CA ARG A 37 8.77 -2.87 4.90
C ARG A 37 9.69 -3.13 6.10
N PRO A 38 10.39 -4.27 6.16
CA PRO A 38 11.42 -4.52 7.18
C PRO A 38 12.54 -3.47 7.10
N ILE A 39 12.90 -2.86 8.24
CA ILE A 39 14.09 -2.03 8.42
C ILE A 39 15.26 -2.93 8.79
N THR A 40 15.05 -3.77 9.80
CA THR A 40 16.02 -4.76 10.28
C THR A 40 15.27 -5.94 10.86
N TYR A 41 15.95 -7.06 10.96
CA TYR A 41 15.48 -8.22 11.69
C TYR A 41 16.02 -8.14 13.12
N VAL A 42 15.16 -8.41 14.11
CA VAL A 42 15.54 -8.41 15.52
C VAL A 42 15.11 -9.75 16.11
N GLY A 43 16.08 -10.48 16.66
CA GLY A 43 15.87 -11.78 17.30
C GLY A 43 17.19 -12.50 17.52
N SER A 44 17.38 -13.08 18.71
CA SER A 44 18.45 -14.02 19.04
C SER A 44 18.11 -15.46 18.61
N ASP A 45 16.83 -15.74 18.33
CA ASP A 45 16.37 -17.05 17.89
C ASP A 45 16.62 -17.22 16.38
N THR A 46 17.39 -18.25 16.06
CA THR A 46 17.79 -18.65 14.70
C THR A 46 16.63 -19.10 13.81
N GLU A 47 15.45 -19.37 14.39
CA GLU A 47 14.32 -19.99 13.69
C GLU A 47 13.33 -18.97 13.09
N GLU A 48 13.11 -17.80 13.74
CA GLU A 48 12.14 -16.82 13.25
C GLU A 48 12.52 -15.37 13.63
N PRO A 49 13.46 -14.74 12.89
CA PRO A 49 13.80 -13.35 13.12
C PRO A 49 12.58 -12.45 12.87
N THR A 50 12.13 -11.72 13.91
CA THR A 50 11.01 -10.78 13.76
C THR A 50 11.48 -9.54 13.03
N ALA A 51 10.87 -9.26 11.86
CA ALA A 51 11.14 -8.04 11.12
C ALA A 51 10.63 -6.81 11.86
N LEU A 52 11.54 -5.92 12.26
CA LEU A 52 11.23 -4.59 12.75
C LEU A 52 10.89 -3.70 11.55
N THR A 53 9.67 -3.17 11.53
CA THR A 53 9.13 -2.33 10.44
C THR A 53 8.84 -0.92 10.96
N PRO A 54 8.71 0.11 10.09
CA PRO A 54 8.31 1.44 10.52
C PRO A 54 6.98 1.45 11.28
N ALA A 55 6.05 0.55 10.93
CA ALA A 55 4.78 0.39 11.66
C ALA A 55 4.96 0.05 13.15
N HIS A 56 6.04 -0.63 13.55
CA HIS A 56 6.30 -0.89 14.96
C HIS A 56 6.57 0.41 15.74
N PHE A 57 7.22 1.40 15.11
CA PHE A 57 7.46 2.69 15.74
C PHE A 57 6.19 3.56 15.75
N LEU A 58 5.37 3.48 14.70
CA LEU A 58 4.17 4.31 14.57
C LEU A 58 2.96 3.76 15.34
N LEU A 59 2.80 2.44 15.37
CA LEU A 59 1.60 1.76 15.88
C LEU A 59 1.89 0.78 17.03
N GLY A 60 3.17 0.57 17.37
CA GLY A 60 3.59 -0.42 18.36
C GLY A 60 3.47 -1.88 17.90
N LYS A 61 3.02 -2.13 16.66
CA LYS A 61 2.75 -3.46 16.13
C LYS A 61 2.89 -3.55 14.61
N ARG A 62 2.98 -4.78 14.09
CA ARG A 62 2.90 -5.06 12.65
C ARG A 62 1.53 -4.68 12.09
N ILE A 63 1.52 -4.18 10.85
CA ILE A 63 0.30 -4.06 10.05
C ILE A 63 0.01 -5.46 9.49
N THR A 64 -0.84 -6.22 10.17
CA THR A 64 -1.23 -7.59 9.76
C THR A 64 -2.52 -7.64 8.96
N SER A 65 -3.29 -6.55 8.95
CA SER A 65 -4.49 -6.41 8.14
C SER A 65 -4.73 -4.95 7.76
N LEU A 66 -5.48 -4.76 6.68
CA LEU A 66 -6.06 -3.46 6.35
C LEU A 66 -6.86 -3.01 7.57
N LEU A 67 -6.50 -1.88 8.18
CA LEU A 67 -7.28 -1.28 9.24
C LEU A 67 -8.72 -1.22 8.74
N SER A 68 -9.66 -1.78 9.51
CA SER A 68 -11.08 -1.76 9.18
C SER A 68 -11.58 -0.31 9.30
N VAL A 69 -11.22 0.52 8.32
CA VAL A 69 -11.87 1.80 8.11
C VAL A 69 -13.31 1.42 7.82
N ARG A 70 -14.23 1.79 8.72
CA ARG A 70 -15.67 1.77 8.43
C ARG A 70 -15.86 2.73 7.26
N LEU A 71 -15.70 2.24 6.05
CA LEU A 71 -16.10 2.95 4.85
C LEU A 71 -17.60 3.18 5.03
N ARG A 72 -18.02 4.44 5.07
CA ARG A 72 -19.43 4.77 4.91
C ARG A 72 -19.81 4.17 3.57
N LEU A 73 -20.58 3.08 3.60
CA LEU A 73 -21.03 2.41 2.41
C LEU A 73 -22.04 3.36 1.79
N ASP A 74 -21.60 4.19 0.83
CA ASP A 74 -22.53 4.97 0.05
C ASP A 74 -23.52 4.00 -0.59
N SER A 75 -24.80 4.30 -0.44
CA SER A 75 -25.91 3.48 -0.94
C SER A 75 -25.90 3.29 -2.46
N ASN A 76 -25.03 4.02 -3.18
CA ASN A 76 -24.72 3.82 -4.59
C ASN A 76 -23.68 2.72 -4.79
N LEU A 77 -23.98 1.50 -4.34
CA LEU A 77 -23.10 0.35 -4.51
C LEU A 77 -22.89 0.11 -6.01
N SER A 78 -21.72 0.52 -6.52
CA SER A 78 -21.31 0.27 -7.89
C SER A 78 -21.53 -1.19 -8.24
N SER A 79 -22.07 -1.46 -9.44
CA SER A 79 -22.33 -2.83 -9.88
C SER A 79 -21.08 -3.71 -9.70
N ARG A 80 -21.25 -5.01 -9.43
CA ARG A 80 -20.15 -5.97 -9.27
C ARG A 80 -19.09 -5.84 -10.38
N LYS A 81 -19.51 -5.59 -11.62
CA LYS A 81 -18.62 -5.37 -12.77
C LYS A 81 -17.75 -4.11 -12.60
N CYS A 82 -18.31 -3.02 -12.11
CA CYS A 82 -17.59 -1.77 -11.85
C CYS A 82 -16.54 -1.93 -10.73
N LEU A 83 -16.90 -2.65 -9.65
CA LEU A 83 -15.97 -2.95 -8.56
C LEU A 83 -14.80 -3.81 -9.04
N ILE A 84 -15.05 -4.87 -9.82
CA ILE A 84 -14.01 -5.72 -10.42
C ILE A 84 -13.10 -4.90 -11.35
N LYS A 85 -13.69 -4.04 -12.20
CA LYS A 85 -12.91 -3.17 -13.10
C LYS A 85 -11.99 -2.23 -12.32
N SER A 86 -12.50 -1.63 -11.23
CA SER A 86 -11.73 -0.73 -10.37
C SER A 86 -10.62 -1.46 -9.63
N PHE A 87 -10.89 -2.66 -9.12
CA PHE A 87 -9.89 -3.54 -8.50
C PHE A 87 -8.77 -3.89 -9.48
N ASN A 88 -9.11 -4.38 -10.68
CA ASN A 88 -8.13 -4.74 -11.71
C ASN A 88 -7.29 -3.54 -12.15
N TYR A 89 -7.92 -2.36 -12.26
CA TYR A 89 -7.22 -1.13 -12.58
C TYR A 89 -6.21 -0.74 -11.49
N ARG A 90 -6.62 -0.83 -10.23
CA ARG A 90 -5.73 -0.59 -9.08
C ARG A 90 -4.59 -1.59 -9.03
N GLU A 91 -4.87 -2.88 -9.22
CA GLU A 91 -3.85 -3.93 -9.22
C GLU A 91 -2.81 -3.69 -10.32
N ARG A 92 -3.24 -3.23 -11.49
CA ARG A 92 -2.36 -2.85 -12.61
C ARG A 92 -1.45 -1.67 -12.27
N LEU A 93 -1.88 -0.73 -11.44
CA LEU A 93 -1.04 0.38 -10.97
C LEU A 93 -0.08 -0.09 -9.86
N MET A 94 -0.55 -0.92 -8.95
CA MET A 94 0.23 -1.37 -7.80
C MET A 94 1.34 -2.37 -8.17
N ARG A 95 1.12 -3.23 -9.16
CA ARG A 95 2.12 -4.22 -9.59
C ARG A 95 3.45 -3.57 -10.02
N PRO A 96 3.50 -2.61 -10.98
CA PRO A 96 4.73 -1.92 -11.34
C PRO A 96 5.32 -1.08 -10.20
N PHE A 97 4.49 -0.51 -9.33
CA PHE A 97 4.96 0.22 -8.15
C PHE A 97 5.76 -0.71 -7.25
N TRP A 98 5.19 -1.88 -6.91
CA TRP A 98 5.81 -2.84 -6.03
C TRP A 98 7.13 -3.39 -6.58
N THR A 99 7.15 -3.79 -7.85
CA THR A 99 8.37 -4.29 -8.50
C THR A 99 9.52 -3.29 -8.40
N ARG A 100 9.22 -2.00 -8.60
CA ARG A 100 10.24 -0.95 -8.49
C ARG A 100 10.64 -0.68 -7.06
N TRP A 101 9.67 -0.56 -6.16
CA TRP A 101 9.89 -0.31 -4.74
C TRP A 101 10.72 -1.41 -4.07
N LYS A 102 10.55 -2.67 -4.47
CA LYS A 102 11.36 -3.79 -3.96
C LYS A 102 12.84 -3.64 -4.32
N ASN A 103 13.13 -3.03 -5.47
CA ASN A 103 14.47 -2.89 -6.04
C ASN A 103 15.12 -1.52 -5.75
N GLU A 104 14.42 -0.63 -5.02
CA GLU A 104 14.90 0.68 -4.54
C GLU A 104 15.31 0.62 -3.05
#